data_AF-A0A2E5XL55-F1
#
_entry.id   AF-A0A2E5XL55-F1
#
_cell.length_a   1.000
_cell.length_b   1.000
_cell.length_c   1.000
_cell.angle_alpha   90.00
_cell.angle_beta   90.00
_cell.angle_gamma   90.00
#
_symmetry.space_group_name_H-M   'P 1'
#
loop_
_entity.id
_entity.type
_entity.pdbx_description
1 polymer ?
#
loop_
_entity_poly.entity_id
_entity_poly.type
_entity_poly.pdbx_seq_one_letter_code
_entity_poly.pdbx_strand_id
1 'polypeptide(L)' 'MASSGDVLSWGCSAIVIFGVASYVFFEVLKRWRVGLRLSALDESLLYDDGVSVEVITETPVGSSIVGGVVAEFVEDRGH' A
#
# COMPACT_ATOMS: atom_id res chain seq x y z
N MET A 1 -44.45 21.85 -2.96
CA MET A 1 -43.91 21.22 -1.73
C MET A 1 -43.63 19.77 -2.05
N ALA A 2 -42.42 19.27 -1.78
CA ALA A 2 -42.13 17.85 -1.89
C ALA A 2 -43.03 17.07 -0.92
N SER A 3 -43.58 15.93 -1.35
CA SER A 3 -44.37 15.10 -0.45
C SER A 3 -43.47 14.53 0.65
N SER A 4 -44.04 14.17 1.80
CA SER A 4 -43.26 13.55 2.89
C SER A 4 -42.55 12.26 2.42
N GLY A 5 -43.12 11.54 1.45
CA GLY A 5 -42.48 10.37 0.83
C GLY A 5 -41.28 10.72 -0.04
N ASP A 6 -41.32 11.83 -0.77
CA ASP A 6 -40.19 12.32 -1.59
C ASP A 6 -39.01 12.71 -0.71
N VAL A 7 -39.27 13.37 0.42
CA VAL A 7 -38.22 13.77 1.38
C VAL A 7 -37.56 12.55 2.01
N LEU A 8 -38.35 11.54 2.41
CA LEU A 8 -37.85 10.30 2.99
C LEU A 8 -37.01 9.48 2.00
N SER A 9 -37.51 9.30 0.78
CA SER A 9 -36.81 8.53 -0.25
C SER A 9 -35.46 9.16 -0.62
N TRP A 10 -35.43 10.48 -0.81
CA TRP A 10 -34.20 11.21 -1.04
C TRP A 10 -33.23 11.10 0.15
N GLY A 11 -33.72 11.24 1.38
CA GLY A 11 -32.90 11.12 2.59
C GLY A 11 -32.26 9.75 2.73
N CYS A 12 -33.02 8.66 2.56
CA CYS A 12 -32.49 7.30 2.59
C CYS A 12 -31.43 7.07 1.50
N SER A 13 -31.69 7.56 0.28
CA SER A 13 -30.73 7.44 -0.82
C SER A 13 -29.45 8.22 -0.55
N ALA A 14 -29.56 9.43 -0.02
CA ALA A 14 -28.41 10.26 0.33
C ALA A 14 -27.52 9.58 1.37
N ILE A 15 -28.10 9.00 2.43
CA ILE A 15 -27.35 8.32 3.49
C ILE A 15 -26.53 7.16 2.92
N VAL A 16 -27.12 6.34 2.06
CA VAL A 16 -26.41 5.21 1.44
C VAL A 16 -25.28 5.71 0.55
N ILE A 17 -25.55 6.71 -0.29
CA ILE A 17 -24.54 7.28 -1.19
C ILE A 17 -23.38 7.88 -0.39
N PHE A 18 -23.66 8.67 0.65
CA PHE A 18 -22.62 9.24 1.50
C PHE A 18 -21.85 8.17 2.27
N GLY A 19 -22.52 7.11 2.74
CA GLY A 19 -21.88 5.97 3.37
C GLY A 19 -20.86 5.30 2.43
N VAL A 20 -21.28 4.97 1.21
CA VAL A 20 -20.39 4.35 0.22
C VAL A 20 -19.28 5.32 -0.22
N ALA A 21 -19.62 6.58 -0.50
CA ALA A 21 -18.66 7.59 -0.93
C ALA A 21 -17.59 7.84 0.14
N SER A 22 -17.99 7.94 1.42
CA SER A 22 -17.05 8.11 2.52
C SER A 22 -16.14 6.89 2.67
N TYR A 23 -16.69 5.67 2.60
CA TYR A 23 -15.89 4.44 2.64
C TYR A 23 -14.82 4.42 1.54
N VAL A 24 -15.22 4.64 0.28
CA VAL A 24 -14.29 4.69 -0.87
C VAL A 24 -13.24 5.78 -0.68
N PHE A 25 -13.65 6.97 -0.23
CA PHE A 25 -12.73 8.08 0.02
C PHE A 25 -11.67 7.73 1.07
N PHE A 26 -12.06 7.09 2.18
CA PHE A 26 -11.12 6.65 3.20
C PHE A 26 -10.17 5.55 2.71
N GLU A 27 -10.64 4.62 1.89
CA GLU A 27 -9.76 3.60 1.25
C GLU A 27 -8.73 4.25 0.30
N VAL A 28 -9.14 5.24 -0.49
CA VAL A 28 -8.22 5.99 -1.37
C VAL A 28 -7.19 6.76 -0.56
N LEU A 29 -7.60 7.46 0.50
CA LEU A 29 -6.66 8.16 1.39
C LEU A 29 -5.67 7.21 2.05
N LYS A 30 -6.12 6.04 2.52
CA LYS A 30 -5.25 5.00 3.07
C LYS A 30 -4.19 4.57 2.05
N ARG A 31 -4.62 4.25 0.83
CA ARG A 31 -3.71 3.81 -0.25
C ARG A 31 -2.72 4.89 -0.65
N TRP A 32 -3.15 6.15 -0.71
CA TRP A 32 -2.26 7.27 -1.03
C TRP A 32 -1.22 7.50 0.07
N ARG A 33 -1.63 7.45 1.35
CA ARG A 33 -0.72 7.57 2.50
C ARG A 33 0.34 6.46 2.51
N VAL A 34 -0.05 5.22 2.23
CA VAL A 34 0.89 4.09 2.10
C VAL A 34 1.85 4.33 0.93
N GLY A 35 1.36 4.78 -0.23
CA GLY A 35 2.21 5.11 -1.38
C GLY A 35 3.27 6.18 -1.08
N LEU A 36 2.91 7.23 -0.33
CA LEU A 36 3.86 8.25 0.11
C LEU A 36 4.95 7.68 1.03
N ARG A 37 4.58 6.83 2.00
CA ARG A 37 5.54 6.17 2.90
C ARG A 37 6.47 5.21 2.16
N LEU A 38 5.95 4.47 1.19
CA LEU A 38 6.77 3.62 0.30
C LEU A 38 7.77 4.46 -0.52
N SER A 39 7.36 5.61 -1.04
CA SER A 39 8.26 6.51 -1.78
C SER A 39 9.34 7.14 -0.92
N ALA A 40 9.12 7.23 0.39
CA ALA A 40 10.07 7.69 1.38
C ALA A 40 10.96 6.56 1.95
N LEU A 41 10.80 5.32 1.47
CA LEU A 41 11.48 4.11 1.97
C LEU A 41 11.30 3.94 3.49
N ASP A 42 10.10 4.22 3.99
CA ASP A 42 9.79 4.14 5.42
C ASP A 42 9.68 2.68 5.89
N GLU A 43 10.72 2.19 6.59
CA GLU A 43 10.81 0.83 7.13
C GLU A 43 9.75 0.51 8.17
N SER A 44 9.13 1.52 8.79
CA SER A 44 8.06 1.27 9.77
C SER A 44 6.80 0.67 9.14
N LEU A 45 6.69 0.66 7.80
CA LEU A 45 5.66 -0.11 7.07
C LEU A 45 5.80 -1.62 7.22
N LEU A 46 6.99 -2.15 7.52
CA LEU A 46 7.22 -3.59 7.71
C LEU A 46 6.46 -4.15 8.93
N TYR A 47 6.07 -3.28 9.87
CA TYR A 47 5.38 -3.63 11.11
C TYR A 47 3.93 -3.11 11.13
N ASP A 48 3.43 -2.60 10.00
CA ASP A 48 2.08 -2.02 9.89
C ASP A 48 1.09 -3.08 9.39
N ASP A 49 0.02 -3.33 10.16
CA ASP A 49 -1.03 -4.32 9.83
C ASP A 49 -1.78 -4.01 8.52
N GLY A 50 -1.67 -2.78 8.01
CA GLY A 50 -2.31 -2.35 6.76
C GLY A 50 -1.60 -2.77 5.48
N VAL A 51 -0.41 -3.40 5.56
CA VAL A 51 0.41 -3.76 4.40
C VAL A 51 0.89 -5.21 4.52
N SER A 52 0.61 -6.02 3.51
CA SER A 52 1.19 -7.36 3.39
C SER A 52 2.51 -7.27 2.64
N VAL A 53 3.59 -7.75 3.26
CA VAL A 53 4.92 -7.83 2.65
C VAL A 53 5.24 -9.30 2.42
N GLU A 54 5.45 -9.66 1.16
CA GLU A 54 5.86 -11.00 0.76
C GLU A 54 7.30 -10.97 0.25
N VAL A 55 8.15 -11.84 0.80
CA VAL A 55 9.52 -12.00 0.33
C VAL A 55 9.52 -13.04 -0.78
N ILE A 56 9.62 -12.59 -2.03
CA ILE A 56 9.70 -13.47 -3.20
C ILE A 56 11.14 -13.98 -3.33
N THR A 57 11.40 -15.20 -2.88
CA THR A 57 12.68 -15.91 -3.03
C THR A 57 12.68 -16.94 -4.16
N GLU A 58 11.75 -16.81 -5.12
CA GLU A 58 11.71 -17.64 -6.33
C GLU A 58 12.82 -17.20 -7.30
N THR A 59 13.98 -17.85 -7.19
CA THR A 59 15.05 -17.76 -8.19
C THR A 59 14.67 -18.59 -9.44
N PRO A 60 15.04 -18.17 -10.67
CA PRO A 60 14.74 -18.93 -11.89
C PRO A 60 15.20 -20.39 -11.78
N VAL A 61 14.51 -21.31 -12.48
CA VAL A 61 14.86 -22.74 -12.45
C VAL A 61 16.33 -22.94 -12.83
N GLY A 62 17.13 -23.45 -11.90
CA GLY A 62 18.59 -23.61 -12.05
C GLY A 62 19.44 -22.54 -11.36
N SER A 63 18.84 -21.57 -10.67
CA SER A 63 19.56 -20.59 -9.84
C SER A 63 19.47 -20.96 -8.36
N SER A 64 20.58 -20.79 -7.63
CA SER A 64 20.68 -21.02 -6.19
C SER A 64 21.12 -19.74 -5.49
N ILE A 65 20.45 -19.41 -4.38
CA ILE A 65 20.90 -18.36 -3.48
C ILE A 65 22.10 -18.92 -2.71
N VAL A 66 23.31 -18.52 -3.10
CA VAL A 66 24.55 -18.85 -2.39
C VAL A 66 24.86 -17.72 -1.43
N GLY A 67 24.97 -18.03 -0.13
CA GLY A 67 25.42 -17.07 0.87
C GLY A 67 26.88 -16.70 0.65
N GLY A 68 27.12 -15.63 -0.11
CA GLY A 68 28.43 -15.06 -0.36
C GLY A 68 28.67 -13.79 0.45
N VAL A 69 29.91 -13.58 0.90
CA VAL A 69 30.34 -12.34 1.55
C VAL A 69 30.35 -11.21 0.51
N VAL A 70 29.92 -10.00 0.91
CA VAL A 70 29.88 -8.78 0.08
C VAL A 70 31.24 -8.57 -0.59
N ALA A 71 31.25 -8.32 -1.90
CA ALA A 71 32.47 -8.01 -2.63
C ALA A 71 33.06 -6.67 -2.15
N GLU A 72 34.22 -6.73 -1.51
CA GLU A 72 35.01 -5.57 -1.13
C GLU A 72 35.82 -5.08 -2.34
N PHE A 73 35.77 -3.78 -2.63
CA PHE A 73 36.55 -3.17 -3.70
C PHE A 73 38.03 -3.09 -3.25
N VAL A 74 38.89 -3.92 -3.84
CA VAL A 74 40.34 -3.80 -3.64
C VAL A 74 40.87 -2.73 -4.58
N GLU A 75 41.20 -1.56 -4.04
CA GLU A 75 41.95 -0.53 -4.76
C GLU A 75 43.38 -1.06 -5.00
N ASP A 76 43.75 -1.22 -6.27
CA ASP A 76 45.09 -1.62 -6.67
C ASP A 76 46.09 -0.52 -6.32
N ARG A 77 46.75 -0.66 -5.17
CA ARG A 77 47.93 0.15 -4.84
C ARG A 77 49.11 -0.38 -5.64
N GLY A 78 49.26 0.17 -6.83
CA GLY A 78 50.41 0.00 -7.70
C GLY A 78 51.71 0.19 -6.94
N HIS A 79 52.54 -0.84 -6.98
CA HIS A 79 53.96 -0.82 -6.65
C HIS A 79 54.77 -0.22 -7.80
#